data_AF-A0A413S2L9-F1
#
_entry.id   AF-A0A413S2L9-F1
#
_cell.length_a   1.000
_cell.length_b   1.000
_cell.length_c   1.000
_cell.angle_alpha   90.00
_cell.angle_beta   90.00
_cell.angle_gamma   90.00
#
_symmetry.space_group_name_H-M   'P 1'
#
loop_
_entity.id
_entity.type
_entity.pdbx_description
1 polymer ?
#
loop_
_entity_poly.entity_id
_entity_poly.type
_entity_poly.pdbx_seq_one_letter_code
_entity_poly.pdbx_strand_id
1 'polypeptide(L)'
;MDFKENYYFEKYEQLAVLADTQKCKTILSRNTDTNEIVVFKVMDKHGLDVYHRLKDLDNSNIVDVMDCFLHEDKCVAVEEFVNGKRLCDVLQKNIPVEVIVDYVRQICNGLKEVHNKNIVHRDLQPKNIIVDRHNHITIIDFDIARIRKEEADSDTEFLGTVGYASPEQFGFAQTDKRSDIYSLGVLIGDMVKPYAKTVREVSGEEIVYTGTGLTLEEHKIVERLVKMSRKCTEIAPEKRYKSIEEIEKKLKYIKHYNQDILEPDELEELSFRGIIRTVPGFRKNNILHKIIAIIMYVSVFATYIEIGTSVINVKKGYKWLCVILSEMCWIIPYIYLTNIGDVVYRIRKRKFKYKFFEYLNRIGIALVIWLAILIILSIITLK
;
A
#
# COMPACT_ATOMS: atom_id res chain seq x y z
N MET A 1 -30.59 -38.72 -4.70
CA MET A 1 -29.14 -38.47 -4.61
C MET A 1 -28.69 -37.93 -5.94
N ASP A 2 -28.12 -36.74 -5.92
CA ASP A 2 -27.57 -36.10 -7.12
C ASP A 2 -26.34 -36.89 -7.59
N PHE A 3 -26.12 -37.01 -8.90
CA PHE A 3 -24.98 -37.77 -9.45
C PHE A 3 -23.64 -37.25 -8.91
N LYS A 4 -23.56 -35.93 -8.65
CA LYS A 4 -22.40 -35.27 -8.04
C LYS A 4 -22.11 -35.72 -6.61
N GLU A 5 -23.15 -35.81 -5.80
CA GLU A 5 -23.06 -36.21 -4.40
C GLU A 5 -22.47 -37.62 -4.29
N ASN A 6 -23.00 -38.55 -5.09
CA ASN A 6 -22.50 -39.92 -5.15
C ASN A 6 -21.04 -39.99 -5.58
N TYR A 7 -20.62 -39.20 -6.58
CA TYR A 7 -19.23 -39.16 -7.00
C TYR A 7 -18.29 -38.81 -5.84
N TYR A 8 -18.59 -37.73 -5.10
CA TYR A 8 -17.70 -37.30 -4.02
C TYR A 8 -17.65 -38.29 -2.86
N PHE A 9 -18.78 -38.87 -2.44
CA PHE A 9 -18.80 -39.83 -1.33
C PHE A 9 -18.25 -41.22 -1.69
N GLU A 10 -18.33 -41.65 -2.95
CA GLU A 10 -17.75 -42.92 -3.39
C GLU A 10 -16.25 -42.80 -3.69
N LYS A 11 -15.82 -41.66 -4.25
CA LYS A 11 -14.44 -41.50 -4.75
C LYS A 11 -13.49 -40.90 -3.75
N TYR A 12 -13.96 -40.16 -2.74
CA TYR A 12 -13.08 -39.56 -1.75
C TYR A 12 -13.17 -40.28 -0.41
N GLU A 13 -12.02 -40.74 0.07
CA GLU A 13 -11.90 -41.28 1.42
C GLU A 13 -11.45 -40.19 2.39
N GLN A 14 -11.98 -40.20 3.61
CA GLN A 14 -11.57 -39.28 4.66
C GLN A 14 -10.20 -39.69 5.23
N LEU A 15 -9.25 -38.76 5.23
CA LEU A 15 -7.93 -38.94 5.84
C LEU A 15 -7.89 -38.44 7.28
N ALA A 16 -8.42 -37.24 7.54
CA ALA A 16 -8.37 -36.60 8.85
C ALA A 16 -9.47 -35.54 9.02
N VAL A 17 -9.89 -35.30 10.26
CA VAL A 17 -10.69 -34.11 10.62
C VAL A 17 -9.73 -33.00 11.00
N LEU A 18 -9.71 -31.90 10.25
CA LEU A 18 -8.83 -30.76 10.49
C LEU A 18 -9.42 -29.79 11.53
N ALA A 19 -10.74 -29.65 11.53
CA ALA A 19 -11.49 -28.87 12.50
C ALA A 19 -12.93 -29.40 12.62
N ASP A 20 -13.49 -29.38 13.82
CA ASP A 20 -14.89 -29.72 14.07
C ASP A 20 -15.47 -28.67 15.01
N THR A 21 -16.24 -27.74 14.45
CA THR A 21 -16.85 -26.63 15.18
C THR A 21 -18.36 -26.68 15.03
N GLN A 22 -19.09 -25.94 15.86
CA GLN A 22 -20.55 -25.85 15.71
C GLN A 22 -21.01 -25.31 14.34
N LYS A 23 -20.16 -24.54 13.64
CA LYS A 23 -20.50 -23.88 12.37
C LYS A 23 -20.09 -24.70 11.16
N CYS A 24 -18.93 -25.33 11.23
CA CYS A 24 -18.33 -26.05 10.12
C CYS A 24 -17.48 -27.20 10.62
N LYS A 25 -17.57 -28.33 9.91
CA LYS A 25 -16.68 -29.47 10.02
C LYS A 25 -15.78 -29.52 8.78
N THR A 26 -14.47 -29.46 8.99
CA THR A 26 -13.45 -29.44 7.94
C THR A 26 -12.72 -30.78 7.91
N ILE A 27 -12.75 -31.45 6.76
CA ILE A 27 -12.30 -32.82 6.58
C ILE A 27 -11.28 -32.87 5.44
N LEU A 28 -10.08 -33.37 5.72
CA LEU A 28 -9.09 -33.69 4.70
C LEU A 28 -9.46 -35.01 4.05
N SER A 29 -9.58 -35.03 2.73
CA SER A 29 -9.99 -36.20 1.97
C SER A 29 -9.08 -36.44 0.78
N ARG A 30 -9.02 -37.69 0.32
CA ARG A 30 -8.20 -38.10 -0.83
C ARG A 30 -9.05 -38.84 -1.85
N ASN A 31 -8.92 -38.45 -3.11
CA ASN A 31 -9.50 -39.19 -4.22
C ASN A 31 -8.79 -40.55 -4.36
N THR A 32 -9.56 -41.63 -4.36
CA THR A 32 -9.05 -43.01 -4.41
C THR A 32 -8.48 -43.42 -5.76
N ASP A 33 -8.90 -42.76 -6.85
CA ASP A 33 -8.41 -43.01 -8.20
C ASP A 33 -7.16 -42.15 -8.53
N THR A 34 -7.19 -40.86 -8.19
CA THR A 34 -6.16 -39.89 -8.61
C THR A 34 -5.12 -39.57 -7.54
N ASN A 35 -5.36 -39.96 -6.27
CA ASN A 35 -4.63 -39.50 -5.08
C ASN A 35 -4.64 -37.98 -4.85
N GLU A 36 -5.51 -37.25 -5.53
CA GLU A 36 -5.71 -35.82 -5.29
C GLU A 36 -6.23 -35.58 -3.87
N ILE A 37 -5.65 -34.60 -3.19
CA ILE A 37 -6.01 -34.23 -1.82
C ILE A 37 -6.88 -32.98 -1.87
N VAL A 38 -8.02 -33.02 -1.18
CA VAL A 38 -9.00 -31.93 -1.12
C VAL A 38 -9.49 -31.73 0.31
N VAL A 39 -10.14 -30.60 0.53
CA VAL A 39 -10.77 -30.27 1.81
C VAL A 39 -12.28 -30.22 1.63
N PHE A 40 -12.99 -31.03 2.40
CA PHE A 40 -14.44 -30.99 2.49
C PHE A 40 -14.82 -30.11 3.67
N LYS A 41 -15.73 -29.16 3.43
CA LYS A 41 -16.34 -28.35 4.48
C LYS A 41 -17.83 -28.61 4.53
N VAL A 42 -18.30 -29.03 5.70
CA VAL A 42 -19.71 -29.32 5.95
C VAL A 42 -20.25 -28.29 6.91
N MET A 43 -21.20 -27.47 6.44
CA MET A 43 -21.75 -26.32 7.16
C MET A 43 -23.26 -26.17 6.93
N ASP A 44 -23.85 -25.13 7.50
CA ASP A 44 -25.26 -24.81 7.29
C ASP A 44 -25.57 -24.56 5.80
N LYS A 45 -26.76 -24.97 5.34
CA LYS A 45 -27.20 -24.83 3.94
C LYS A 45 -27.16 -23.41 3.40
N HIS A 46 -27.26 -22.39 4.26
CA HIS A 46 -27.17 -20.99 3.85
C HIS A 46 -25.80 -20.62 3.25
N GLY A 47 -24.75 -21.43 3.49
CA GLY A 47 -23.45 -21.25 2.85
C GLY A 47 -23.45 -21.54 1.34
N LEU A 48 -24.41 -22.33 0.84
CA LEU A 48 -24.39 -22.82 -0.55
C LEU A 48 -24.33 -21.69 -1.59
N ASP A 49 -25.10 -20.62 -1.39
CA ASP A 49 -25.12 -19.48 -2.32
C ASP A 49 -23.77 -18.76 -2.40
N VAL A 50 -23.04 -18.71 -1.28
CA VAL A 50 -21.69 -18.11 -1.21
C VAL A 50 -20.72 -18.98 -1.99
N TYR A 51 -20.69 -20.29 -1.72
CA TYR A 51 -19.77 -21.22 -2.36
C TYR A 51 -20.05 -21.38 -3.87
N HIS A 52 -21.31 -21.29 -4.30
CA HIS A 52 -21.63 -21.22 -5.74
C HIS A 52 -20.99 -20.02 -6.42
N ARG A 53 -20.96 -18.85 -5.78
CA ARG A 53 -20.33 -17.65 -6.35
C ARG A 53 -18.80 -17.70 -6.29
N LEU A 54 -18.23 -18.34 -5.26
CA LEU A 54 -16.79 -18.53 -5.11
C LEU A 54 -16.23 -19.53 -6.13
N LYS A 55 -17.01 -20.56 -6.50
CA LYS A 55 -16.63 -21.53 -7.53
C LYS A 55 -16.28 -20.90 -8.88
N ASP A 56 -16.93 -19.79 -9.24
CA ASP A 56 -16.69 -19.08 -10.50
C ASP A 56 -15.61 -17.97 -10.38
N LEU A 57 -14.71 -18.09 -9.39
CA LEU A 57 -13.74 -17.06 -9.05
C LEU A 57 -12.31 -17.58 -9.29
N ASP A 58 -11.71 -17.14 -10.40
CA ASP A 58 -10.31 -17.46 -10.73
C ASP A 58 -9.36 -16.41 -10.11
N ASN A 59 -8.90 -16.69 -8.88
CA ASN A 59 -7.92 -15.85 -8.20
C ASN A 59 -7.02 -16.67 -7.28
N SER A 60 -5.72 -16.70 -7.59
CA SER A 60 -4.73 -17.43 -6.79
C SER A 60 -4.65 -17.05 -5.30
N ASN A 61 -5.15 -15.87 -4.90
CA ASN A 61 -5.15 -15.44 -3.50
C ASN A 61 -6.40 -15.86 -2.71
N ILE A 62 -7.33 -16.58 -3.34
CA ILE A 62 -8.50 -17.22 -2.73
C ILE A 62 -8.38 -18.73 -2.96
N VAL A 63 -8.82 -19.53 -2.00
CA VAL A 63 -8.89 -21.00 -2.15
C VAL A 63 -9.78 -21.37 -3.33
N ASP A 64 -9.31 -22.28 -4.18
CA ASP A 64 -10.10 -22.81 -5.28
C ASP A 64 -11.25 -23.69 -4.76
N VAL A 65 -12.48 -23.33 -5.13
CA VAL A 65 -13.69 -24.08 -4.77
C VAL A 65 -14.05 -24.97 -5.96
N MET A 66 -13.70 -26.25 -5.86
CA MET A 66 -13.87 -27.24 -6.92
C MET A 66 -15.34 -27.59 -7.15
N ASP A 67 -16.12 -27.77 -6.07
CA ASP A 67 -17.57 -27.95 -6.16
C ASP A 67 -18.27 -27.61 -4.85
N CYS A 68 -19.60 -27.45 -4.91
CA CYS A 68 -20.45 -27.33 -3.73
C CYS A 68 -21.86 -27.86 -4.00
N PHE A 69 -22.45 -28.52 -3.00
CA PHE A 69 -23.77 -29.16 -3.12
C PHE A 69 -24.46 -29.30 -1.75
N LEU A 70 -25.74 -29.63 -1.75
CA LEU A 70 -26.49 -29.96 -0.53
C LEU A 70 -26.44 -31.46 -0.25
N HIS A 71 -26.19 -31.82 0.99
CA HIS A 71 -26.29 -33.18 1.50
C HIS A 71 -26.93 -33.14 2.90
N GLU A 72 -28.03 -33.87 3.08
CA GLU A 72 -28.75 -33.94 4.38
C GLU A 72 -29.06 -32.56 5.01
N ASP A 73 -29.55 -31.60 4.21
CA ASP A 73 -29.85 -30.21 4.61
C ASP A 73 -28.61 -29.39 5.06
N LYS A 74 -27.41 -29.84 4.70
CA LYS A 74 -26.14 -29.13 4.91
C LYS A 74 -25.49 -28.75 3.58
N CYS A 75 -24.77 -27.64 3.57
CA CYS A 75 -23.89 -27.29 2.48
C CYS A 75 -22.58 -28.06 2.62
N VAL A 76 -22.19 -28.76 1.57
CA VAL A 76 -20.87 -29.38 1.41
C VAL A 76 -20.11 -28.61 0.35
N ALA A 77 -18.97 -28.03 0.72
CA ALA A 77 -18.02 -27.42 -0.22
C ALA A 77 -16.78 -28.31 -0.33
N VAL A 78 -16.28 -28.46 -1.56
CA VAL A 78 -15.04 -29.18 -1.88
C VAL A 78 -14.04 -28.15 -2.36
N GLU A 79 -12.99 -27.96 -1.59
CA GLU A 79 -11.93 -26.97 -1.81
C GLU A 79 -10.60 -27.66 -2.12
N GLU A 80 -9.70 -26.97 -2.81
CA GLU A 80 -8.32 -27.42 -2.94
C GLU A 80 -7.64 -27.54 -1.56
N PHE A 81 -6.68 -28.48 -1.45
CA PHE A 81 -5.79 -28.49 -0.29
C PHE A 81 -4.64 -27.49 -0.49
N VAL A 82 -4.70 -26.36 0.24
CA VAL A 82 -3.64 -25.34 0.19
C VAL A 82 -2.47 -25.73 1.10
N ASN A 83 -1.30 -25.95 0.51
CA ASN A 83 -0.08 -26.29 1.24
C ASN A 83 0.67 -25.04 1.72
N GLY A 84 0.95 -24.95 3.03
CA GLY A 84 1.74 -23.87 3.60
C GLY A 84 1.60 -23.77 5.11
N LYS A 85 2.05 -22.65 5.66
CA LYS A 85 1.87 -22.31 7.08
C LYS A 85 0.76 -21.29 7.23
N ARG A 86 -0.01 -21.35 8.31
CA ARG A 86 -0.97 -20.29 8.61
C ARG A 86 -0.22 -18.99 8.93
N LEU A 87 -0.77 -17.86 8.52
CA LEU A 87 -0.17 -16.55 8.80
C LEU A 87 -0.03 -16.30 10.31
N CYS A 88 -0.91 -16.86 11.15
CA CYS A 88 -0.75 -16.81 12.61
C CYS A 88 0.58 -17.39 13.10
N ASP A 89 1.07 -18.46 12.47
CA ASP A 89 2.36 -19.09 12.82
C ASP A 89 3.53 -18.28 12.27
N VAL A 90 3.34 -17.66 11.09
CA VAL A 90 4.33 -16.79 10.46
C VAL A 90 4.54 -15.51 11.29
N LEU A 91 3.46 -14.94 11.84
CA LEU A 91 3.48 -13.74 12.70
C LEU A 91 4.22 -13.92 14.03
N GLN A 92 4.52 -15.15 14.45
CA GLN A 92 5.37 -15.41 15.62
C GLN A 92 6.82 -14.96 15.41
N LYS A 93 7.21 -14.69 14.15
CA LYS A 93 8.52 -14.16 13.77
C LYS A 93 8.37 -12.80 13.10
N ASN A 94 9.43 -12.01 13.12
CA ASN A 94 9.45 -10.72 12.42
C ASN A 94 9.42 -10.97 10.90
N ILE A 95 8.40 -10.44 10.24
CA ILE A 95 8.24 -10.51 8.78
C ILE A 95 8.91 -9.27 8.17
N PRO A 96 9.85 -9.41 7.21
CA PRO A 96 10.47 -8.26 6.56
C PRO A 96 9.44 -7.28 5.98
N VAL A 97 9.73 -5.98 6.08
CA VAL A 97 8.79 -4.90 5.71
C VAL A 97 8.30 -5.04 4.27
N GLU A 98 9.18 -5.40 3.33
CA GLU A 98 8.80 -5.62 1.92
C GLU A 98 7.85 -6.79 1.74
N VAL A 99 8.04 -7.87 2.51
CA VAL A 99 7.17 -9.05 2.49
C VAL A 99 5.80 -8.69 3.08
N ILE A 100 5.73 -7.87 4.12
CA ILE A 100 4.45 -7.35 4.64
C ILE A 100 3.69 -6.61 3.54
N VAL A 101 4.34 -5.69 2.82
CA VAL A 101 3.69 -4.94 1.73
C VAL A 101 3.14 -5.89 0.66
N ASP A 102 3.89 -6.93 0.31
CA ASP A 102 3.45 -7.91 -0.66
C ASP A 102 2.28 -8.76 -0.15
N TYR A 103 2.29 -9.16 1.12
CA TYR A 103 1.18 -9.86 1.76
C TYR A 103 -0.10 -9.03 1.74
N VAL A 104 -0.04 -7.76 2.15
CA VAL A 104 -1.22 -6.88 2.13
C VAL A 104 -1.76 -6.74 0.70
N ARG A 105 -0.88 -6.63 -0.31
CA ARG A 105 -1.27 -6.58 -1.72
C ARG A 105 -2.00 -7.85 -2.17
N GLN A 106 -1.47 -9.02 -1.82
CA GLN A 106 -2.09 -10.31 -2.16
C GLN A 106 -3.44 -10.48 -1.48
N ILE A 107 -3.57 -10.09 -0.22
CA ILE A 107 -4.85 -10.11 0.52
C ILE A 107 -5.86 -9.15 -0.13
N CYS A 108 -5.42 -7.95 -0.53
CA CYS A 108 -6.29 -7.01 -1.27
C CYS A 108 -6.76 -7.61 -2.60
N ASN A 109 -5.88 -8.28 -3.34
CA ASN A 109 -6.24 -8.92 -4.60
C ASN A 109 -7.37 -9.95 -4.40
N GLY A 110 -7.25 -10.82 -3.39
CA GLY A 110 -8.29 -11.79 -3.06
C GLY A 110 -9.61 -11.13 -2.62
N LEU A 111 -9.56 -10.23 -1.64
CA LEU A 111 -10.76 -9.57 -1.10
C LEU A 111 -11.51 -8.77 -2.16
N LYS A 112 -10.79 -8.14 -3.09
CA LYS A 112 -11.41 -7.38 -4.18
C LYS A 112 -12.30 -8.26 -5.04
N GLU A 113 -11.83 -9.44 -5.44
CA GLU A 113 -12.63 -10.35 -6.26
C GLU A 113 -13.83 -10.91 -5.49
N VAL A 114 -13.65 -11.21 -4.20
CA VAL A 114 -14.75 -11.61 -3.30
C VAL A 114 -15.80 -10.51 -3.22
N HIS A 115 -15.39 -9.26 -3.03
CA HIS A 115 -16.28 -8.09 -2.96
C HIS A 115 -16.98 -7.82 -4.31
N ASN A 116 -16.32 -8.06 -5.44
CA ASN A 116 -16.91 -7.94 -6.78
C ASN A 116 -18.04 -8.95 -7.01
N LYS A 117 -18.02 -10.09 -6.33
CA LYS A 117 -19.11 -11.08 -6.32
C LYS A 117 -20.21 -10.75 -5.28
N ASN A 118 -20.16 -9.56 -4.67
CA ASN A 118 -21.02 -9.11 -3.58
C ASN A 118 -20.96 -9.99 -2.32
N ILE A 119 -19.82 -10.64 -2.09
CA ILE A 119 -19.56 -11.44 -0.90
C ILE A 119 -18.79 -10.57 0.12
N VAL A 120 -19.17 -10.66 1.39
CA VAL A 120 -18.42 -10.11 2.52
C VAL A 120 -17.85 -11.29 3.31
N HIS A 121 -16.53 -11.30 3.54
CA HIS A 121 -15.82 -12.43 4.14
C HIS A 121 -16.14 -12.59 5.64
N ARG A 122 -16.17 -11.48 6.39
CA ARG A 122 -16.51 -11.37 7.83
C ARG A 122 -15.57 -12.09 8.82
N ASP A 123 -14.71 -13.00 8.40
CA ASP A 123 -13.72 -13.65 9.27
C ASP A 123 -12.26 -13.51 8.80
N LEU A 124 -11.87 -12.37 8.24
CA LEU A 124 -10.49 -12.18 7.77
C LEU A 124 -9.53 -12.05 8.96
N GLN A 125 -8.62 -13.01 9.12
CA GLN A 125 -7.67 -13.04 10.23
C GLN A 125 -6.49 -13.98 9.92
N PRO A 126 -5.40 -13.96 10.72
CA PRO A 126 -4.20 -14.73 10.41
C PRO A 126 -4.39 -16.25 10.33
N LYS A 127 -5.33 -16.85 11.08
CA LYS A 127 -5.57 -18.31 10.98
C LYS A 127 -6.24 -18.72 9.67
N ASN A 128 -6.90 -17.78 8.98
CA ASN A 128 -7.67 -18.03 7.75
C ASN A 128 -6.86 -17.68 6.49
N ILE A 129 -5.56 -17.46 6.64
CA ILE A 129 -4.62 -17.14 5.58
C ILE A 129 -3.49 -18.15 5.64
N ILE A 130 -3.20 -18.82 4.52
CA ILE A 130 -2.04 -19.69 4.36
C ILE A 130 -0.97 -18.98 3.54
N VAL A 131 0.28 -19.10 3.98
CA VAL A 131 1.49 -18.62 3.32
C VAL A 131 2.31 -19.84 2.87
N ASP A 132 2.57 -19.94 1.58
CA ASP A 132 3.39 -21.01 1.03
C ASP A 132 4.90 -20.70 1.14
N ARG A 133 5.74 -21.60 0.61
CA ARG A 133 7.21 -21.44 0.61
C ARG A 133 7.73 -20.33 -0.31
N HIS A 134 6.88 -19.81 -1.21
CA HIS A 134 7.18 -18.75 -2.17
C HIS A 134 6.63 -17.39 -1.72
N ASN A 135 6.17 -17.27 -0.46
CA ASN A 135 5.48 -16.09 0.08
C ASN A 135 4.17 -15.77 -0.66
N HIS A 136 3.56 -16.75 -1.30
CA HIS A 136 2.22 -16.64 -1.85
C HIS A 136 1.18 -16.83 -0.74
N ILE A 137 0.17 -15.97 -0.74
CA ILE A 137 -0.92 -15.98 0.23
C ILE A 137 -2.20 -16.51 -0.42
N THR A 138 -2.89 -17.39 0.31
CA THR A 138 -4.24 -17.84 -0.03
C THR A 138 -5.18 -17.64 1.17
N ILE A 139 -6.34 -17.04 0.93
CA ILE A 139 -7.43 -16.92 1.90
C ILE A 139 -8.30 -18.19 1.80
N ILE A 140 -8.51 -18.89 2.92
CA ILE A 140 -9.01 -20.27 2.93
C ILE A 140 -10.32 -20.51 3.68
N ASP A 141 -10.95 -19.50 4.28
CA ASP A 141 -12.10 -19.71 5.16
C ASP A 141 -13.24 -18.72 4.92
N PHE A 142 -14.32 -19.21 4.32
CA PHE A 142 -15.53 -18.46 4.00
C PHE A 142 -16.74 -18.94 4.80
N ASP A 143 -16.54 -19.64 5.91
CA ASP A 143 -17.60 -20.36 6.63
C ASP A 143 -18.68 -19.44 7.23
N ILE A 144 -18.33 -18.18 7.49
CA ILE A 144 -19.29 -17.15 7.90
C ILE A 144 -19.41 -16.02 6.89
N ALA A 145 -18.94 -16.21 5.66
CA ALA A 145 -19.11 -15.23 4.61
C ALA A 145 -20.60 -15.09 4.24
N ARG A 146 -20.97 -13.96 3.64
CA ARG A 146 -22.37 -13.68 3.28
C ARG A 146 -22.46 -12.87 2.00
N ILE A 147 -23.51 -13.11 1.24
CA ILE A 147 -23.92 -12.21 0.16
C ILE A 147 -24.65 -11.03 0.78
N ARG A 148 -24.19 -9.81 0.51
CA ARG A 148 -24.84 -8.59 0.98
C ARG A 148 -26.25 -8.49 0.36
N LYS A 149 -27.27 -8.26 1.20
CA LYS A 149 -28.64 -7.96 0.78
C LYS A 149 -28.89 -6.47 0.93
N GLU A 150 -29.27 -5.78 -0.14
CA GLU A 150 -29.46 -4.32 -0.12
C GLU A 150 -30.62 -3.87 0.77
N GLU A 151 -31.58 -4.76 1.05
CA GLU A 151 -32.84 -4.47 1.77
C GLU A 151 -32.80 -4.80 3.27
N ALA A 152 -31.66 -5.20 3.83
CA ALA A 152 -31.56 -5.60 5.24
C ALA A 152 -30.88 -4.53 6.10
N ASP A 153 -31.56 -4.09 7.17
CA ASP A 153 -31.08 -3.02 8.06
C ASP A 153 -30.00 -3.48 9.06
N SER A 154 -29.97 -4.77 9.41
CA SER A 154 -29.01 -5.34 10.37
C SER A 154 -28.70 -6.81 10.10
N ASP A 155 -27.57 -7.28 10.63
CA ASP A 155 -27.27 -8.71 10.66
C ASP A 155 -28.06 -9.42 11.78
N THR A 156 -28.49 -10.64 11.50
CA THR A 156 -29.32 -11.46 12.39
C THR A 156 -28.51 -12.23 13.44
N GLU A 157 -27.18 -12.27 13.30
CA GLU A 157 -26.29 -13.06 14.14
C GLU A 157 -25.02 -12.26 14.49
N PHE A 158 -24.61 -12.34 15.75
CA PHE A 158 -23.32 -11.83 16.22
C PHE A 158 -22.23 -12.80 15.76
N LEU A 159 -21.41 -12.39 14.79
CA LEU A 159 -20.45 -13.27 14.12
C LEU A 159 -19.12 -12.56 13.91
N GLY A 160 -18.02 -13.19 14.33
CA GLY A 160 -16.68 -12.73 14.05
C GLY A 160 -15.71 -13.14 15.13
N THR A 161 -14.41 -13.04 14.84
CA THR A 161 -13.37 -13.37 15.80
C THR A 161 -12.94 -12.15 16.60
N VAL A 162 -12.96 -12.28 17.94
CA VAL A 162 -12.56 -11.20 18.87
C VAL A 162 -11.15 -10.72 18.52
N GLY A 163 -11.01 -9.40 18.37
CA GLY A 163 -9.76 -8.74 18.00
C GLY A 163 -9.66 -8.37 16.53
N TYR A 164 -10.27 -9.13 15.61
CA TYR A 164 -10.26 -8.83 14.16
C TYR A 164 -11.62 -8.34 13.64
N ALA A 165 -12.71 -8.81 14.24
CA ALA A 165 -14.06 -8.45 13.82
C ALA A 165 -14.34 -6.96 14.03
N SER A 166 -15.01 -6.37 13.03
CA SER A 166 -15.44 -4.98 13.06
C SER A 166 -16.52 -4.73 14.13
N PRO A 167 -16.67 -3.50 14.67
CA PRO A 167 -17.69 -3.19 15.67
C PRO A 167 -19.12 -3.55 15.24
N GLU A 168 -19.46 -3.35 13.95
CA GLU A 168 -20.78 -3.66 13.41
C GLU A 168 -21.13 -5.16 13.45
N GLN A 169 -20.13 -6.05 13.42
CA GLN A 169 -20.32 -7.49 13.57
C GLN A 169 -20.81 -7.92 14.95
N PHE A 170 -20.72 -7.01 15.92
CA PHE A 170 -21.27 -7.19 17.27
C PHE A 170 -22.63 -6.50 17.44
N GLY A 171 -23.39 -6.28 16.37
CA GLY A 171 -24.85 -6.10 16.44
C GLY A 171 -25.41 -4.67 16.42
N PHE A 172 -24.72 -3.72 15.76
CA PHE A 172 -25.17 -2.32 15.69
C PHE A 172 -25.39 -1.77 14.27
N ALA A 173 -25.02 -2.52 13.23
CA ALA A 173 -25.25 -2.18 11.83
C ALA A 173 -25.12 -3.42 10.95
N GLN A 174 -25.63 -3.35 9.71
CA GLN A 174 -25.37 -4.37 8.70
C GLN A 174 -23.87 -4.37 8.30
N THR A 175 -23.25 -5.55 8.26
CA THR A 175 -21.91 -5.71 7.70
C THR A 175 -21.89 -5.44 6.19
N ASP A 176 -20.83 -4.80 5.73
CA ASP A 176 -20.53 -4.65 4.31
C ASP A 176 -19.04 -4.84 4.06
N LYS A 177 -18.58 -4.60 2.83
CA LYS A 177 -17.16 -4.71 2.47
C LYS A 177 -16.20 -3.94 3.39
N ARG A 178 -16.66 -2.90 4.10
CA ARG A 178 -15.87 -2.11 5.05
C ARG A 178 -15.61 -2.87 6.36
N SER A 179 -16.38 -3.92 6.66
CA SER A 179 -16.12 -4.85 7.76
C SER A 179 -14.86 -5.69 7.49
N ASP A 180 -14.67 -6.13 6.25
CA ASP A 180 -13.42 -6.81 5.84
C ASP A 180 -12.24 -5.83 5.80
N ILE A 181 -12.47 -4.57 5.42
CA ILE A 181 -11.44 -3.52 5.49
C ILE A 181 -10.98 -3.29 6.93
N TYR A 182 -11.88 -3.30 7.91
CA TYR A 182 -11.51 -3.21 9.33
C TYR A 182 -10.61 -4.38 9.73
N SER A 183 -11.02 -5.59 9.38
CA SER A 183 -10.27 -6.82 9.67
C SER A 183 -8.88 -6.79 9.04
N LEU A 184 -8.77 -6.32 7.80
CA LEU A 184 -7.50 -6.08 7.11
C LEU A 184 -6.65 -5.04 7.85
N GLY A 185 -7.27 -3.98 8.37
CA GLY A 185 -6.63 -2.96 9.19
C GLY A 185 -5.96 -3.51 10.44
N VAL A 186 -6.67 -4.36 11.18
CA VAL A 186 -6.12 -5.07 12.35
C VAL A 186 -4.95 -5.94 11.92
N LEU A 187 -5.12 -6.73 10.86
CA LEU A 187 -4.09 -7.62 10.34
C LEU A 187 -2.81 -6.89 9.92
N ILE A 188 -2.94 -5.74 9.24
CA ILE A 188 -1.80 -4.86 8.92
C ILE A 188 -1.11 -4.40 10.20
N GLY A 189 -1.88 -3.99 11.21
CA GLY A 189 -1.39 -3.56 12.52
C GLY A 189 -0.55 -4.64 13.21
N ASP A 190 -1.03 -5.89 13.21
CA ASP A 190 -0.30 -7.02 13.77
C ASP A 190 1.00 -7.32 13.02
N MET A 191 0.98 -7.27 11.69
CA MET A 191 2.19 -7.49 10.88
C MET A 191 3.28 -6.45 11.17
N VAL A 192 2.90 -5.19 11.43
CA VAL A 192 3.87 -4.11 11.71
C VAL A 192 4.21 -3.95 13.20
N LYS A 193 3.46 -4.60 14.10
CA LYS A 193 3.65 -4.56 15.56
C LYS A 193 5.06 -4.85 16.04
N PRO A 194 5.82 -5.80 15.47
CA PRO A 194 7.21 -6.03 15.90
C PRO A 194 8.14 -4.83 15.65
N TYR A 195 7.74 -3.90 14.78
CA TYR A 195 8.44 -2.64 14.51
C TYR A 195 7.95 -1.49 15.39
N ALA A 196 7.06 -1.77 16.33
CA ALA A 196 6.52 -0.79 17.27
C ALA A 196 7.53 -0.38 18.35
N LYS A 197 7.58 0.91 18.71
CA LYS A 197 8.07 1.35 20.02
C LYS A 197 6.95 2.06 20.75
N THR A 198 6.73 1.71 22.01
CA THR A 198 5.81 2.49 22.85
C THR A 198 6.48 3.81 23.18
N VAL A 199 5.95 4.92 22.65
CA VAL A 199 6.40 6.27 23.03
C VAL A 199 5.31 6.84 23.92
N ARG A 200 5.59 6.98 25.22
CA ARG A 200 4.70 7.70 26.13
C ARG A 200 4.89 9.19 25.89
N GLU A 201 3.89 9.87 25.35
CA GLU A 201 3.78 11.33 25.42
C GLU A 201 2.75 11.75 26.48
N VAL A 202 2.90 12.99 26.96
CA VAL A 202 2.23 13.57 28.14
C VAL A 202 0.69 13.61 28.03
N SER A 203 0.11 13.29 26.87
CA SER A 203 -1.32 13.32 26.56
C SER A 203 -1.99 11.95 26.32
N GLY A 204 -1.29 10.82 26.51
CA GLY A 204 -1.86 9.48 26.38
C GLY A 204 -0.87 8.41 25.93
N GLU A 205 -1.31 7.15 25.89
CA GLU A 205 -0.51 6.05 25.31
C GLU A 205 -0.72 6.00 23.79
N GLU A 206 0.23 6.51 23.01
CA GLU A 206 0.27 6.30 21.56
C GLU A 206 1.34 5.25 21.21
N ILE A 207 0.94 4.19 20.50
CA ILE A 207 1.90 3.23 19.92
C ILE A 207 2.49 3.88 18.67
N VAL A 208 3.77 4.24 18.72
CA VAL A 208 4.49 4.87 17.60
C VAL A 208 5.46 3.87 17.00
N TYR A 209 5.26 3.49 15.74
CA TYR A 209 6.03 2.41 15.15
C TYR A 209 7.43 2.84 14.70
N THR A 210 8.39 2.79 15.62
CA THR A 210 9.76 3.29 15.42
C THR A 210 10.84 2.33 15.96
N GLY A 211 10.94 1.11 15.41
CA GLY A 211 11.93 0.11 15.81
C GLY A 211 13.39 0.41 15.39
N THR A 212 14.35 0.03 16.24
CA THR A 212 15.81 0.05 16.00
C THR A 212 16.23 -1.08 15.07
N GLY A 213 16.82 -0.75 13.93
CA GLY A 213 17.32 -1.72 12.93
C GLY A 213 16.73 -1.53 11.53
N LEU A 214 15.65 -0.75 11.39
CA LEU A 214 15.09 -0.37 10.11
C LEU A 214 15.93 0.72 9.42
N THR A 215 16.06 0.61 8.11
CA THR A 215 16.49 1.72 7.26
C THR A 215 15.48 2.87 7.29
N LEU A 216 15.90 4.08 6.90
CA LEU A 216 15.00 5.24 6.80
C LEU A 216 13.83 5.00 5.85
N GLU A 217 14.02 4.15 4.84
CA GLU A 217 13.00 3.80 3.86
C GLU A 217 11.96 2.86 4.45
N GLU A 218 12.41 1.74 5.05
CA GLU A 218 11.52 0.81 5.74
C GLU A 218 10.71 1.51 6.84
N HIS A 219 11.31 2.46 7.54
CA HIS A 219 10.61 3.28 8.53
C HIS A 219 9.41 4.02 7.93
N LYS A 220 9.58 4.64 6.76
CA LYS A 220 8.48 5.36 6.06
C LYS A 220 7.40 4.39 5.58
N ILE A 221 7.78 3.20 5.15
CA ILE A 221 6.82 2.16 4.73
C ILE A 221 5.99 1.72 5.93
N VAL A 222 6.64 1.40 7.05
CA VAL A 222 5.98 1.02 8.30
C VAL A 222 5.04 2.14 8.76
N GLU A 223 5.49 3.39 8.77
CA GLU A 223 4.64 4.54 9.15
C GLU A 223 3.38 4.64 8.26
N ARG A 224 3.51 4.40 6.95
CA ARG A 224 2.37 4.40 6.03
C ARG A 224 1.42 3.24 6.28
N LEU A 225 1.95 2.03 6.50
CA LEU A 225 1.15 0.85 6.84
C LEU A 225 0.39 1.05 8.15
N VAL A 226 1.01 1.71 9.14
CA VAL A 226 0.37 2.06 10.41
C VAL A 226 -0.77 3.06 10.20
N LYS A 227 -0.54 4.13 9.42
CA LYS A 227 -1.60 5.08 9.07
C LYS A 227 -2.75 4.40 8.33
N MET A 228 -2.44 3.48 7.43
CA MET A 228 -3.41 2.67 6.71
C MET A 228 -4.21 1.78 7.67
N SER A 229 -3.52 1.05 8.56
CA SER A 229 -4.14 0.23 9.62
C SER A 229 -5.10 1.07 10.45
N ARG A 230 -4.65 2.21 11.00
CA ARG A 230 -5.49 3.11 11.80
C ARG A 230 -6.75 3.58 11.06
N LYS A 231 -6.61 4.00 9.79
CA LYS A 231 -7.76 4.43 8.98
C LYS A 231 -8.71 3.27 8.68
N CYS A 232 -8.19 2.05 8.46
CA CYS A 232 -9.01 0.86 8.29
C CYS A 232 -9.78 0.50 9.57
N THR A 233 -9.17 0.69 10.74
CA THR A 233 -9.75 0.34 12.05
C THR A 233 -10.58 1.47 12.69
N GLU A 234 -10.97 2.50 11.95
CA GLU A 234 -11.90 3.51 12.44
C GLU A 234 -13.20 2.86 12.89
N ILE A 235 -13.72 3.26 14.07
CA ILE A 235 -14.94 2.66 14.63
C ILE A 235 -16.12 2.85 13.66
N ALA A 236 -16.26 4.06 13.14
CA ALA A 236 -17.34 4.40 12.22
C ALA A 236 -16.98 3.96 10.78
N PRO A 237 -17.77 3.06 10.14
CA PRO A 237 -17.43 2.50 8.83
C PRO A 237 -17.21 3.53 7.73
N GLU A 238 -17.92 4.66 7.74
CA GLU A 238 -17.81 5.74 6.76
C GLU A 238 -16.48 6.53 6.83
N LYS A 239 -15.75 6.42 7.94
CA LYS A 239 -14.41 7.00 8.08
C LYS A 239 -13.30 6.10 7.54
N ARG A 240 -13.60 4.82 7.30
CA ARG A 240 -12.68 3.84 6.70
C ARG A 240 -12.48 4.10 5.21
N TYR A 241 -11.56 3.36 4.59
CA TYR A 241 -11.49 3.28 3.13
C TYR A 241 -12.82 2.77 2.56
N LYS A 242 -13.27 3.32 1.42
CA LYS A 242 -14.56 2.95 0.84
C LYS A 242 -14.53 1.60 0.12
N SER A 243 -13.35 1.17 -0.32
CA SER A 243 -13.17 -0.10 -1.02
C SER A 243 -11.72 -0.57 -0.98
N ILE A 244 -11.50 -1.83 -1.34
CA ILE A 244 -10.16 -2.43 -1.43
C ILE A 244 -9.31 -1.73 -2.50
N GLU A 245 -9.90 -1.24 -3.60
CA GLU A 245 -9.20 -0.51 -4.65
C GLU A 245 -8.59 0.81 -4.14
N GLU A 246 -9.22 1.47 -3.16
CA GLU A 246 -8.65 2.66 -2.52
C GLU A 246 -7.36 2.29 -1.76
N ILE A 247 -7.34 1.12 -1.11
CA ILE A 247 -6.18 0.58 -0.40
C ILE A 247 -5.10 0.15 -1.41
N GLU A 248 -5.46 -0.56 -2.49
CA GLU A 248 -4.53 -0.97 -3.55
C GLU A 248 -3.82 0.23 -4.17
N LYS A 249 -4.53 1.33 -4.43
CA LYS A 249 -3.92 2.59 -4.89
C LYS A 249 -2.86 3.06 -3.91
N LYS A 250 -3.18 3.08 -2.60
CA LYS A 250 -2.22 3.46 -1.55
C LYS A 250 -1.02 2.52 -1.45
N LEU A 251 -1.20 1.21 -1.66
CA LEU A 251 -0.11 0.23 -1.71
C LEU A 251 0.79 0.39 -2.95
N LYS A 252 0.22 0.72 -4.12
CA LYS A 252 1.03 1.00 -5.34
C LYS A 252 2.02 2.13 -5.11
N TYR A 253 1.62 3.19 -4.40
CA TYR A 253 2.52 4.28 -4.00
C TYR A 253 3.63 3.84 -3.02
N ILE A 254 3.42 2.79 -2.23
CA ILE A 254 4.46 2.20 -1.37
C ILE A 254 5.49 1.46 -2.23
N LYS A 255 5.05 0.62 -3.16
CA LYS A 255 5.96 -0.15 -4.05
C LYS A 255 6.75 0.77 -5.01
N HIS A 256 6.12 1.83 -5.52
CA HIS A 256 6.81 2.84 -6.35
C HIS A 256 7.80 3.69 -5.54
N TYR A 257 7.69 3.73 -4.21
CA TYR A 257 8.69 4.40 -3.38
C TYR A 257 10.02 3.63 -3.35
N ASN A 258 9.97 2.28 -3.31
CA ASN A 258 11.14 1.39 -3.42
C ASN A 258 11.75 1.36 -4.84
N GLN A 259 11.02 1.87 -5.83
CA GLN A 259 11.47 2.02 -7.21
C GLN A 259 11.27 3.48 -7.64
N ASP A 260 12.03 4.40 -7.05
CA ASP A 260 12.21 5.81 -7.45
C ASP A 260 11.12 6.40 -8.39
N ILE A 261 10.21 7.25 -7.85
CA ILE A 261 9.75 8.57 -8.39
C ILE A 261 8.29 8.92 -7.99
N LEU A 262 8.10 10.18 -7.58
CA LEU A 262 6.81 10.88 -7.40
C LEU A 262 6.06 11.05 -8.74
N GLU A 263 4.78 10.71 -8.78
CA GLU A 263 3.92 11.08 -9.92
C GLU A 263 3.64 12.61 -9.92
N PRO A 264 3.55 13.25 -11.10
CA PRO A 264 3.39 14.71 -11.23
C PRO A 264 2.13 15.28 -10.57
N ASP A 265 1.14 14.44 -10.33
CA ASP A 265 -0.21 14.82 -9.92
C ASP A 265 -0.33 14.94 -8.38
N GLU A 266 0.72 14.57 -7.63
CA GLU A 266 0.81 14.69 -6.16
C GLU A 266 1.90 15.67 -5.70
N LEU A 267 2.46 16.49 -6.61
CA LEU A 267 3.36 17.55 -6.18
C LEU A 267 2.57 18.56 -5.35
N GLU A 268 2.95 18.75 -4.07
CA GLU A 268 2.40 19.82 -3.23
C GLU A 268 2.31 21.11 -4.07
N GLU A 269 1.20 21.83 -3.94
CA GLU A 269 1.10 23.18 -4.52
C GLU A 269 2.35 23.97 -4.16
N LEU A 270 2.86 24.77 -5.10
CA LEU A 270 4.05 25.59 -4.93
C LEU A 270 3.83 26.59 -3.79
N SER A 271 4.11 26.13 -2.57
CA SER A 271 4.13 26.94 -1.37
C SER A 271 5.57 27.32 -1.06
N PHE A 272 5.77 28.52 -0.53
CA PHE A 272 7.09 29.00 -0.15
C PHE A 272 7.79 28.03 0.83
N ARG A 273 7.04 27.45 1.77
CA ARG A 273 7.54 26.42 2.70
C ARG A 273 7.94 25.14 1.98
N GLY A 274 7.17 24.68 1.00
CA GLY A 274 7.48 23.49 0.19
C GLY A 274 8.78 23.69 -0.61
N ILE A 275 8.93 24.85 -1.26
CA ILE A 275 10.14 25.19 -2.02
C ILE A 275 11.36 25.20 -1.10
N ILE A 276 11.30 25.86 0.06
CA ILE A 276 12.44 25.92 1.01
C ILE A 276 12.91 24.51 1.40
N ARG A 277 11.99 23.56 1.61
CA ARG A 277 12.35 22.17 1.97
C ARG A 277 13.15 21.45 0.88
N THR A 278 13.01 21.86 -0.38
CA THR A 278 13.78 21.27 -1.49
C THR A 278 15.16 21.90 -1.69
N VAL A 279 15.45 23.04 -1.05
CA VAL A 279 16.74 23.76 -1.18
C VAL A 279 17.87 22.94 -0.55
N PRO A 280 19.02 22.75 -1.23
CA PRO A 280 20.18 22.09 -0.64
C PRO A 280 20.57 22.72 0.71
N GLY A 281 20.78 21.89 1.73
CA GLY A 281 21.00 22.31 3.12
C GLY A 281 19.73 22.39 3.98
N PHE A 282 18.54 22.56 3.38
CA PHE A 282 17.24 22.59 4.08
C PHE A 282 16.43 21.28 3.94
N ARG A 283 16.89 20.35 3.09
CA ARG A 283 16.25 19.03 2.86
C ARG A 283 16.21 18.12 4.08
N LYS A 284 17.24 18.22 4.92
CA LYS A 284 17.34 17.44 6.15
C LYS A 284 16.83 18.31 7.29
N ASN A 285 16.02 17.74 8.20
CA ASN A 285 15.57 18.47 9.39
C ASN A 285 16.67 18.54 10.46
N ASN A 286 17.83 19.11 10.10
CA ASN A 286 18.99 19.25 10.96
C ASN A 286 19.36 20.75 11.07
N ILE A 287 19.40 21.27 12.30
CA ILE A 287 19.59 22.70 12.57
C ILE A 287 20.96 23.19 12.09
N LEU A 288 22.02 22.41 12.31
CA LEU A 288 23.37 22.77 11.89
C LEU A 288 23.47 22.93 10.38
N HIS A 289 22.86 22.01 9.62
CA HIS A 289 22.84 22.10 8.16
C HIS A 289 22.10 23.34 7.66
N LYS A 290 21.00 23.72 8.33
CA LYS A 290 20.25 24.94 8.00
C LYS A 290 21.09 26.19 8.26
N ILE A 291 21.79 26.27 9.40
CA ILE A 291 22.67 27.41 9.73
C ILE A 291 23.79 27.54 8.69
N ILE A 292 24.49 26.43 8.38
CA ILE A 292 25.56 26.42 7.38
C ILE A 292 25.03 26.87 6.00
N ALA A 293 23.86 26.38 5.61
CA ALA A 293 23.23 26.74 4.35
C ALA A 293 22.87 28.23 4.29
N ILE A 294 22.30 28.79 5.37
CA ILE A 294 21.98 30.23 5.45
C ILE A 294 23.25 31.05 5.26
N ILE A 295 24.32 30.75 6.00
CA ILE A 295 25.60 31.47 5.88
C ILE A 295 26.12 31.38 4.44
N MET A 296 26.15 30.19 3.86
CA MET A 296 26.62 29.97 2.50
C MET A 296 25.82 30.77 1.47
N TYR A 297 24.49 30.71 1.50
CA TYR A 297 23.65 31.44 0.54
C TYR A 297 23.77 32.95 0.71
N VAL A 298 23.87 33.45 1.95
CA VAL A 298 24.09 34.88 2.22
C VAL A 298 25.46 35.34 1.70
N SER A 299 26.52 34.57 1.95
CA SER A 299 27.86 34.87 1.45
C SER A 299 27.90 34.90 -0.07
N VAL A 300 27.33 33.88 -0.72
CA VAL A 300 27.25 33.80 -2.18
C VAL A 300 26.48 35.01 -2.74
N PHE A 301 25.31 35.33 -2.17
CA PHE A 301 24.50 36.46 -2.59
C PHE A 301 25.24 37.81 -2.44
N ALA A 302 25.95 38.01 -1.32
CA ALA A 302 26.75 39.22 -1.10
C ALA A 302 27.87 39.37 -2.14
N THR A 303 28.58 38.27 -2.44
CA THR A 303 29.62 38.26 -3.48
C THR A 303 29.06 38.58 -4.86
N TYR A 304 27.86 38.07 -5.20
CA TYR A 304 27.23 38.35 -6.50
C TYR A 304 26.82 39.83 -6.66
N ILE A 305 26.29 40.47 -5.61
CA ILE A 305 25.94 41.91 -5.65
C ILE A 305 27.18 42.78 -5.95
N GLU A 306 28.31 42.45 -5.33
CA GLU A 306 29.56 43.18 -5.50
C GLU A 306 30.13 43.04 -6.93
N ILE A 307 30.03 41.84 -7.52
CA ILE A 307 30.47 41.58 -8.90
C ILE A 307 29.53 42.25 -9.92
N GLY A 308 28.21 42.13 -9.75
CA GLY A 308 27.23 42.68 -10.70
C GLY A 308 27.28 44.21 -10.82
N THR A 309 27.67 44.90 -9.76
CA THR A 309 27.79 46.37 -9.75
C THR A 309 29.07 46.89 -10.38
N SER A 310 30.12 46.06 -10.45
CA SER A 310 31.48 46.44 -10.89
C SER A 310 31.79 46.11 -12.36
N VAL A 311 31.06 45.18 -13.00
CA VAL A 311 31.53 44.55 -14.26
C VAL A 311 30.87 45.04 -15.56
N ILE A 312 29.87 45.93 -15.56
CA ILE A 312 29.08 46.17 -16.79
C ILE A 312 29.19 47.62 -17.31
N ASN A 313 30.03 47.81 -18.33
CA ASN A 313 30.17 49.05 -19.10
C ASN A 313 29.18 49.06 -20.29
N VAL A 314 27.87 49.11 -19.99
CA VAL A 314 26.77 49.04 -20.97
C VAL A 314 25.97 50.34 -20.95
N LYS A 315 25.35 50.71 -22.08
CA LYS A 315 24.44 51.87 -22.18
C LYS A 315 23.45 51.90 -21.01
N LYS A 316 23.26 53.09 -20.41
CA LYS A 316 22.54 53.32 -19.14
C LYS A 316 21.16 52.66 -19.06
N GLY A 317 20.46 52.47 -20.19
CA GLY A 317 19.14 51.83 -20.28
C GLY A 317 19.12 50.30 -20.12
N TYR A 318 20.22 49.59 -20.41
CA TYR A 318 20.27 48.12 -20.38
C TYR A 318 21.08 47.55 -19.22
N LYS A 319 21.71 48.40 -18.40
CA LYS A 319 22.58 47.97 -17.29
C LYS A 319 21.88 47.00 -16.34
N TRP A 320 20.69 47.36 -15.86
CA TRP A 320 19.91 46.50 -14.95
C TRP A 320 19.44 45.21 -15.60
N LEU A 321 19.08 45.24 -16.89
CA LEU A 321 18.70 44.04 -17.62
C LEU A 321 19.88 43.06 -17.74
N CYS A 322 21.09 43.57 -18.00
CA CYS A 322 22.29 42.73 -18.07
C CYS A 322 22.63 42.11 -16.72
N VAL A 323 22.52 42.86 -15.62
CA VAL A 323 22.71 42.34 -14.26
C VAL A 323 21.70 41.23 -13.97
N ILE A 324 20.41 41.45 -14.23
CA ILE A 324 19.38 40.43 -13.98
C ILE A 324 19.66 39.15 -14.79
N LEU A 325 19.97 39.30 -16.08
CA LEU A 325 20.25 38.15 -16.95
C LEU A 325 21.53 37.41 -16.55
N SER A 326 22.58 38.11 -16.09
CA SER A 326 23.80 37.46 -15.59
C SER A 326 23.55 36.64 -14.33
N GLU A 327 22.68 37.13 -13.43
CA GLU A 327 22.26 36.37 -12.25
C GLU A 327 21.42 35.14 -12.63
N MET A 328 20.46 35.30 -13.54
CA MET A 328 19.62 34.19 -14.03
C MET A 328 20.45 33.07 -14.67
N CYS A 329 21.59 33.42 -15.27
CA CYS A 329 22.53 32.48 -15.89
C CYS A 329 23.01 31.41 -14.91
N TRP A 330 23.18 31.74 -13.63
CA TRP A 330 23.63 30.77 -12.61
C TRP A 330 22.47 30.20 -11.81
N ILE A 331 21.48 31.03 -11.48
CA ILE A 331 20.35 30.64 -10.61
C ILE A 331 19.48 29.58 -11.29
N ILE A 332 19.11 29.74 -12.57
CA ILE A 332 18.17 28.84 -13.23
C ILE A 332 18.77 27.44 -13.44
N PRO A 333 20.00 27.28 -13.98
CA PRO A 333 20.65 25.98 -14.07
C PRO A 333 20.83 25.32 -12.70
N TYR A 334 21.18 26.08 -11.66
CA TYR A 334 21.32 25.56 -10.30
C TYR A 334 19.99 25.02 -9.75
N ILE A 335 18.89 25.76 -9.90
CA ILE A 335 17.53 25.31 -9.52
C ILE A 335 17.19 24.00 -10.22
N TYR A 336 17.46 23.90 -11.52
CA TYR A 336 17.17 22.70 -12.29
C TYR A 336 18.03 21.50 -11.87
N LEU A 337 19.35 21.69 -11.76
CA LEU A 337 20.31 20.64 -11.38
C LEU A 337 20.01 20.08 -9.99
N THR A 338 19.73 20.97 -9.05
CA THR A 338 19.42 20.59 -7.68
C THR A 338 17.98 20.16 -7.50
N ASN A 339 17.11 20.34 -8.50
CA ASN A 339 15.68 20.04 -8.41
C ASN A 339 14.98 20.80 -7.25
N ILE A 340 15.29 22.10 -7.12
CA ILE A 340 14.55 22.98 -6.20
C ILE A 340 13.11 23.12 -6.73
N GLY A 341 12.13 23.07 -5.83
CA GLY A 341 10.70 23.14 -6.12
C GLY A 341 10.18 21.95 -6.93
N ASP A 342 10.93 20.85 -7.02
CA ASP A 342 10.62 19.71 -7.88
C ASP A 342 10.48 20.07 -9.36
N VAL A 343 11.18 21.12 -9.79
CA VAL A 343 11.12 21.69 -11.15
C VAL A 343 11.41 20.64 -12.23
N VAL A 344 12.31 19.68 -11.99
CA VAL A 344 12.59 18.61 -12.97
C VAL A 344 11.35 17.76 -13.19
N TYR A 345 10.64 17.39 -12.14
CA TYR A 345 9.42 16.57 -12.20
C TYR A 345 8.22 17.36 -12.73
N ARG A 346 8.13 18.67 -12.44
CA ARG A 346 7.09 19.55 -12.97
C ARG A 346 7.20 19.76 -14.49
N ILE A 347 8.42 19.81 -15.01
CA ILE A 347 8.68 20.07 -16.43
C ILE A 347 8.77 18.77 -17.25
N ARG A 348 9.19 17.64 -16.65
CA ARG A 348 9.56 16.43 -17.39
C ARG A 348 8.94 15.15 -16.83
N LYS A 349 8.29 14.39 -17.73
CA LYS A 349 7.70 13.05 -17.45
C LYS A 349 8.53 11.85 -17.93
N ARG A 350 9.74 12.05 -18.47
CA ARG A 350 10.53 10.99 -19.14
C ARG A 350 11.42 10.22 -18.17
N LYS A 351 11.21 8.90 -18.08
CA LYS A 351 11.95 7.95 -17.22
C LYS A 351 13.32 7.58 -17.81
N PHE A 352 14.32 7.41 -16.95
CA PHE A 352 15.60 6.80 -17.29
C PHE A 352 15.78 5.51 -16.50
N LYS A 353 16.25 4.44 -17.16
CA LYS A 353 16.48 3.13 -16.51
C LYS A 353 17.58 3.18 -15.45
N TYR A 354 18.53 4.11 -15.57
CA TYR A 354 19.64 4.28 -14.64
C TYR A 354 19.81 5.75 -14.22
N LYS A 355 20.02 5.99 -12.92
CA LYS A 355 20.23 7.34 -12.35
C LYS A 355 21.36 8.12 -13.02
N PHE A 356 22.42 7.43 -13.44
CA PHE A 356 23.54 8.05 -14.15
C PHE A 356 23.09 8.83 -15.40
N PHE A 357 22.25 8.21 -16.25
CA PHE A 357 21.73 8.88 -17.46
C PHE A 357 20.77 10.01 -17.13
N GLU A 358 20.06 9.91 -16.02
CA GLU A 358 19.24 11.01 -15.52
C GLU A 358 20.09 12.22 -15.14
N TYR A 359 21.18 12.03 -14.38
CA TYR A 359 22.12 13.09 -14.04
C TYR A 359 22.77 13.70 -15.28
N LEU A 360 23.24 12.88 -16.22
CA LEU A 360 23.84 13.35 -17.46
C LEU A 360 22.87 14.20 -18.29
N ASN A 361 21.62 13.76 -18.39
CA ASN A 361 20.56 14.53 -19.05
C ASN A 361 20.22 15.83 -18.29
N ARG A 362 20.21 15.83 -16.96
CA ARG A 362 19.99 17.05 -16.16
C ARG A 362 21.09 18.08 -16.42
N ILE A 363 22.35 17.64 -16.46
CA ILE A 363 23.51 18.46 -16.81
C ILE A 363 23.36 19.02 -18.23
N GLY A 364 23.02 18.16 -19.20
CA GLY A 364 22.82 18.59 -20.59
C GLY A 364 21.77 19.70 -20.74
N ILE A 365 20.61 19.56 -20.08
CA ILE A 365 19.55 20.57 -20.13
C ILE A 365 19.97 21.86 -19.42
N ALA A 366 20.61 21.75 -18.26
CA ALA A 366 21.13 22.91 -17.52
C ALA A 366 22.14 23.71 -18.38
N LEU A 367 23.01 23.02 -19.12
CA LEU A 367 23.95 23.64 -20.06
C LEU A 367 23.24 24.33 -21.23
N VAL A 368 22.18 23.74 -21.78
CA VAL A 368 21.38 24.37 -22.84
C VAL A 368 20.71 25.66 -22.34
N ILE A 369 20.12 25.64 -21.14
CA ILE A 369 19.52 26.82 -20.52
C ILE A 369 20.59 27.90 -20.30
N TRP A 370 21.75 27.52 -19.77
CA TRP A 370 22.88 28.41 -19.55
C TRP A 370 23.36 29.07 -20.85
N LEU A 371 23.59 28.28 -21.91
CA LEU A 371 23.99 28.78 -23.22
C LEU A 371 22.94 29.73 -23.83
N ALA A 372 21.65 29.42 -23.69
CA ALA A 372 20.58 30.28 -24.20
C ALA A 372 20.60 31.67 -23.54
N ILE A 373 20.78 31.73 -22.21
CA ILE A 373 20.86 32.99 -21.47
C ILE A 373 22.14 33.77 -21.87
N LEU A 374 23.27 33.09 -22.04
CA LEU A 374 24.52 33.72 -22.51
C LEU A 374 24.40 34.31 -23.92
N ILE A 375 23.72 33.62 -24.84
CA ILE A 375 23.50 34.13 -26.19
C ILE A 375 22.67 35.42 -26.13
N ILE A 376 21.58 35.44 -25.34
CA ILE A 376 20.74 36.64 -25.16
C ILE A 376 21.58 37.79 -24.58
N LEU A 377 22.39 37.53 -23.55
CA LEU A 377 23.31 38.50 -22.97
C LEU A 377 24.30 39.06 -24.00
N SER A 378 24.88 38.21 -24.84
CA SER A 378 25.83 38.63 -25.88
C SER A 378 25.18 39.57 -26.90
N ILE A 379 23.94 39.30 -27.31
CA ILE A 379 23.20 40.14 -28.26
C ILE A 379 22.90 41.52 -27.67
N ILE A 380 22.54 41.58 -26.38
CA ILE A 380 22.22 42.84 -25.69
C ILE A 380 23.47 43.68 -25.47
N THR A 381 24.60 43.05 -25.14
CA THR A 381 25.87 43.75 -24.89
C THR A 381 26.56 44.24 -26.16
N LEU A 382 26.28 43.62 -27.32
CA LEU A 382 26.74 44.07 -28.64
C LEU A 382 25.93 45.26 -29.22
N LYS A 383 24.77 45.60 -28.64
CA LYS A 383 23.91 46.73 -29.05
C LYS A 383 24.09 47.96 -28.16
#